data_AF-A0A3N5TQA5-F1
#
_entry.id   AF-A0A3N5TQA5-F1
#
_cell.length_a   1.000
_cell.length_b   1.000
_cell.length_c   1.000
_cell.angle_alpha   90.00
_cell.angle_beta   90.00
_cell.angle_gamma   90.00
#
_symmetry.space_group_name_H-M   'P 1'
#
loop_
_entity.id
_entity.type
_entity.pdbx_description
1 polymer ?
#
loop_
_entity_poly.entity_id
_entity_poly.type
_entity_poly.pdbx_seq_one_letter_code
_entity_poly.pdbx_strand_id
1 'polypeptide(L)'
;MRRYLSVLALVAALALVAAACGDDDGGATSATGDTTATGATGELQPGGTVELAMLGDVSAAFDPQKEYYSVTWEYYRCCLLRTLLSYSGRTTAEGGAELQPDIASALPEVSSDGLTYTFTLKSGINYGDPFGDVEVTSGDIVRALERDADPNASVGGYNFYYSIIDGFSEFGEGKADTIAGLETPDDSTLVVTLTEPAGYLPYLFAMAASAPIPPDAEDEPLGAAEGHTKDYGRFMVATGPYQFLGAENLDFSLPADEQTPVAGYEPGKSIQLVRNP
;
A
#
# COMPACT_ATOMS: atom_id res chain seq x y z
N MET A 1 -67.28 23.61 31.92
CA MET A 1 -66.18 23.22 32.83
C MET A 1 -65.27 22.13 32.27
N ARG A 2 -65.77 21.03 31.68
CA ARG A 2 -64.91 20.02 31.01
C ARG A 2 -64.13 20.52 29.78
N ARG A 3 -64.62 21.55 29.07
CA ARG A 3 -63.91 22.16 27.92
C ARG A 3 -62.75 23.11 28.30
N TYR A 4 -62.69 23.57 29.55
CA TYR A 4 -61.62 24.47 30.00
C TYR A 4 -60.45 23.70 30.62
N LEU A 5 -60.70 22.51 31.18
CA LEU A 5 -59.67 21.57 31.63
C LEU A 5 -58.85 20.98 30.47
N SER A 6 -59.47 20.76 29.31
CA SER A 6 -58.77 20.29 28.09
C SER A 6 -57.87 21.35 27.45
N VAL A 7 -58.19 22.63 27.64
CA VAL A 7 -57.38 23.75 27.11
C VAL A 7 -56.18 24.05 28.03
N LEU A 8 -56.33 23.88 29.35
CA LEU A 8 -55.24 24.03 30.31
C LEU A 8 -54.19 22.91 30.22
N ALA A 9 -54.59 21.67 29.89
CA ALA A 9 -53.65 20.56 29.67
C ALA A 9 -52.84 20.71 28.36
N LEU A 10 -53.41 21.35 27.33
CA LEU A 10 -52.70 21.60 26.07
C LEU A 10 -51.65 22.73 26.22
N VAL A 11 -51.95 23.75 27.02
CA VAL A 11 -51.02 24.89 27.27
C VAL A 11 -49.85 24.48 28.18
N ALA A 12 -50.05 23.55 29.11
CA ALA A 12 -48.96 23.01 29.94
C ALA A 12 -48.02 22.07 29.14
N ALA A 13 -48.53 21.35 28.15
CA ALA A 13 -47.71 20.52 27.25
C ALA A 13 -46.92 21.36 26.23
N LEU A 14 -47.46 22.51 25.80
CA LEU A 14 -46.74 23.45 24.92
C LEU A 14 -45.67 24.28 25.64
N ALA A 15 -45.79 24.49 26.96
CA ALA A 15 -44.77 25.20 27.75
C ALA A 15 -43.52 24.35 28.08
N LEU A 16 -43.66 23.02 28.13
CA LEU A 16 -42.52 22.10 28.31
C LEU A 16 -41.70 21.87 27.03
N VAL A 17 -42.27 22.17 25.85
CA VAL A 17 -41.55 22.09 24.56
C VAL A 17 -40.77 23.39 24.28
N ALA A 18 -41.13 24.51 24.93
CA ALA A 18 -40.48 25.81 24.74
C ALA A 18 -39.23 26.04 25.63
N ALA A 19 -38.92 25.14 26.58
CA ALA A 19 -37.74 25.25 27.45
C ALA A 19 -36.56 24.39 27.00
N ALA A 20 -36.64 23.73 25.83
CA ALA A 20 -35.51 22.99 25.27
C ALA A 20 -34.76 23.77 24.17
N CYS A 21 -35.21 24.98 23.81
CA CYS A 21 -34.53 25.85 22.86
C CYS A 21 -34.42 27.28 23.41
N GLY A 22 -33.21 27.62 23.89
CA GLY A 22 -32.76 28.93 24.36
C GLY A 22 -31.96 28.76 25.65
N ASP A 23 -30.65 28.95 25.73
CA ASP A 23 -29.68 29.66 24.87
C ASP A 23 -28.28 29.20 25.35
N ASP A 24 -27.42 28.69 24.46
CA ASP A 24 -25.96 28.94 24.45
C ASP A 24 -25.34 28.40 23.14
N ASP A 25 -24.82 29.36 22.35
CA ASP A 25 -23.98 29.30 21.15
C ASP A 25 -23.91 28.04 20.27
N GLY A 26 -24.51 28.11 19.08
CA GLY A 26 -24.30 27.10 18.04
C GLY A 26 -25.14 27.30 16.79
N GLY A 27 -24.93 28.41 16.08
CA GLY A 27 -25.57 28.66 14.79
C GLY A 27 -25.18 27.61 13.75
N ALA A 28 -26.07 26.64 13.51
CA ALA A 28 -26.00 25.74 12.37
C ALA A 28 -26.41 26.51 11.09
N THR A 29 -25.46 27.23 10.52
CA THR A 29 -25.47 27.50 9.08
C THR A 29 -25.28 26.17 8.37
N SER A 30 -26.26 25.78 7.55
CA SER A 30 -26.04 24.80 6.48
C SER A 30 -24.99 25.36 5.52
N ALA A 31 -23.73 25.13 5.84
CA ALA A 31 -22.66 25.28 4.90
C ALA A 31 -22.76 24.09 3.93
N THR A 32 -23.33 24.33 2.76
CA THR A 32 -22.69 23.86 1.53
C THR A 32 -21.32 24.55 1.47
N GLY A 33 -20.42 24.08 2.33
CA GLY A 33 -19.02 24.47 2.33
C GLY A 33 -18.40 23.69 1.20
N ASP A 34 -18.27 24.32 0.06
CA ASP A 34 -17.09 24.12 -0.75
C ASP A 34 -15.90 24.32 0.20
N THR A 35 -15.35 23.22 0.75
CA THR A 35 -14.09 23.27 1.49
C THR A 35 -13.00 23.48 0.47
N THR A 36 -12.96 24.68 -0.10
CA THR A 36 -11.72 25.27 -0.56
C THR A 36 -10.86 25.37 0.69
N ALA A 37 -9.98 24.39 0.89
CA ALA A 37 -8.97 24.46 1.92
C ALA A 37 -8.19 25.74 1.68
N THR A 38 -8.44 26.78 2.49
CA THR A 38 -7.62 27.98 2.51
C THR A 38 -6.24 27.51 2.96
N GLY A 39 -5.35 27.29 2.00
CA GLY A 39 -4.01 26.78 2.24
C GLY A 39 -3.37 27.56 3.37
N ALA A 40 -2.92 26.85 4.40
CA ALA A 40 -2.21 27.46 5.51
C ALA A 40 -1.05 28.29 4.93
N THR A 41 -1.10 29.61 5.10
CA THR A 41 -0.10 30.57 4.61
C THR A 41 1.12 30.66 5.54
N GLY A 42 1.27 29.72 6.46
CA GLY A 42 2.43 29.61 7.34
C GLY A 42 3.58 28.88 6.67
N GLU A 43 4.81 29.24 7.03
CA GLU A 43 6.01 28.51 6.62
C GLU A 43 5.94 27.06 7.13
N LEU A 44 6.09 26.08 6.22
CA LEU A 44 6.09 24.67 6.56
C LEU A 44 7.22 24.40 7.58
N GLN A 45 6.86 23.93 8.76
CA GLN A 45 7.82 23.59 9.79
C GLN A 45 8.41 22.20 9.51
N PRO A 46 9.72 22.05 9.31
CA PRO A 46 10.34 20.74 9.13
C PRO A 46 10.23 19.88 10.41
N GLY A 47 9.93 18.60 10.23
CA GLY A 47 9.81 17.64 11.33
C GLY A 47 8.43 17.62 11.97
N GLY A 48 8.35 17.01 13.16
CA GLY A 48 7.10 16.77 13.87
C GLY A 48 6.46 15.42 13.55
N THR A 49 5.31 15.18 14.16
CA THR A 49 4.53 13.95 14.03
C THR A 49 3.18 14.30 13.42
N VAL A 50 2.79 13.57 12.37
CA VAL A 50 1.43 13.61 11.85
C VAL A 50 0.66 12.48 12.49
N GLU A 51 -0.40 12.81 13.22
CA GLU A 51 -1.32 11.85 13.83
C GLU A 51 -2.60 11.77 13.00
N LEU A 52 -2.92 10.58 12.50
CA LEU A 52 -4.08 10.32 11.66
C LEU A 52 -5.00 9.33 12.36
N ALA A 53 -6.30 9.62 12.39
CA ALA A 53 -7.31 8.68 12.84
C ALA A 53 -7.70 7.75 11.68
N MET A 54 -7.60 6.44 11.90
CA MET A 54 -8.11 5.41 10.98
C MET A 54 -9.44 4.86 11.51
N LEU A 55 -10.40 4.63 10.60
CA LEU A 55 -11.72 4.11 10.97
C LEU A 55 -11.70 2.64 11.42
N GLY A 56 -10.63 1.93 11.10
CA GLY A 56 -10.37 0.54 11.46
C GLY A 56 -8.93 0.18 11.13
N ASP A 57 -8.54 -1.02 11.54
CA ASP A 57 -7.25 -1.60 11.15
C ASP A 57 -7.25 -1.96 9.66
N VAL A 58 -6.05 -2.22 9.13
CA VAL A 58 -5.84 -2.72 7.78
C VAL A 58 -6.24 -4.19 7.64
N SER A 59 -6.24 -4.71 6.41
CA SER A 59 -6.45 -6.12 6.14
C SER A 59 -5.13 -6.84 5.86
N ALA A 60 -5.17 -8.17 5.89
CA ALA A 60 -4.02 -9.04 5.59
C ALA A 60 -2.72 -8.65 6.31
N ALA A 61 -2.82 -8.04 7.50
CA ALA A 61 -1.69 -7.57 8.28
C ALA A 61 -0.67 -6.71 7.51
N PHE A 62 -1.13 -5.81 6.63
CA PHE A 62 -0.27 -4.95 5.78
C PHE A 62 0.55 -5.72 4.73
N ASP A 63 0.19 -6.96 4.39
CA ASP A 63 0.91 -7.74 3.38
C ASP A 63 0.68 -7.14 1.97
N PRO A 64 1.73 -6.67 1.27
CA PRO A 64 1.59 -5.98 -0.02
C PRO A 64 0.94 -6.85 -1.09
N GLN A 65 1.18 -8.16 -1.09
CA GLN A 65 0.63 -9.10 -2.09
C GLN A 65 -0.83 -9.47 -1.80
N LYS A 66 -1.34 -9.20 -0.59
CA LYS A 66 -2.71 -9.58 -0.20
C LYS A 66 -3.66 -8.41 0.03
N GLU A 67 -3.15 -7.28 0.51
CA GLU A 67 -3.97 -6.15 0.91
C GLU A 67 -4.70 -5.52 -0.28
N TYR A 68 -5.99 -5.29 -0.13
CA TYR A 68 -6.90 -4.90 -1.21
C TYR A 68 -7.64 -3.58 -0.95
N TYR A 69 -7.47 -2.96 0.22
CA TYR A 69 -8.13 -1.72 0.56
C TYR A 69 -7.32 -0.47 0.17
N SER A 70 -8.01 0.50 -0.42
CA SER A 70 -7.41 1.74 -0.94
C SER A 70 -6.70 2.58 0.12
N VAL A 71 -7.16 2.55 1.37
CA VAL A 71 -6.51 3.26 2.48
C VAL A 71 -5.10 2.73 2.70
N THR A 72 -4.93 1.40 2.69
CA THR A 72 -3.62 0.78 2.87
C THR A 72 -2.72 1.00 1.65
N TRP A 73 -3.29 0.96 0.44
CA TRP A 73 -2.55 1.30 -0.78
C TRP A 73 -1.99 2.72 -0.78
N GLU A 74 -2.67 3.66 -0.15
CA GLU A 74 -2.14 5.01 0.02
C GLU A 74 -0.92 5.02 0.97
N TYR A 75 -0.94 4.24 2.06
CA TYR A 75 0.24 4.08 2.93
C TYR A 75 1.41 3.41 2.22
N TYR A 76 1.15 2.41 1.38
CA TYR A 76 2.18 1.82 0.51
C TYR A 76 2.79 2.90 -0.39
N ARG A 77 1.97 3.59 -1.18
CA ARG A 77 2.41 4.56 -2.18
C ARG A 77 3.11 5.79 -1.58
N CYS A 78 2.57 6.35 -0.49
CA CYS A 78 3.11 7.59 0.09
C CYS A 78 4.39 7.35 0.87
N CYS A 79 4.55 6.16 1.44
CA CYS A 79 5.32 6.04 2.66
C CYS A 79 6.18 4.77 2.70
N LEU A 80 5.61 3.59 2.51
CA LEU A 80 6.30 2.32 2.81
C LEU A 80 7.02 1.71 1.60
N LEU A 81 6.42 1.80 0.42
CA LEU A 81 6.83 1.02 -0.75
C LEU A 81 7.10 1.91 -1.95
N ARG A 82 8.13 1.54 -2.70
CA ARG A 82 8.36 1.97 -4.07
C ARG A 82 8.10 0.78 -4.99
N THR A 83 7.62 1.09 -6.20
CA THR A 83 7.33 0.13 -7.26
C THR A 83 8.01 0.59 -8.54
N LEU A 84 7.98 -0.19 -9.62
CA LEU A 84 8.59 0.25 -10.89
C LEU A 84 7.99 1.57 -11.37
N LEU A 85 6.66 1.66 -11.33
CA LEU A 85 5.89 2.85 -11.69
C LEU A 85 5.03 3.29 -10.51
N SER A 86 4.61 4.55 -10.48
CA SER A 86 3.79 5.09 -9.38
C SER A 86 2.91 6.24 -9.88
N TYR A 87 2.19 6.88 -8.96
CA TYR A 87 1.32 8.01 -9.20
C TYR A 87 1.71 9.21 -8.33
N SER A 88 1.41 10.40 -8.82
CA SER A 88 1.76 11.66 -8.14
C SER A 88 1.06 11.88 -6.80
N GLY A 89 -0.02 11.13 -6.50
CA GLY A 89 -0.86 11.32 -5.32
C GLY A 89 -1.76 12.56 -5.39
N ARG A 90 -1.78 13.25 -6.53
CA ARG A 90 -2.70 14.38 -6.77
C ARG A 90 -4.09 13.89 -7.14
N THR A 91 -5.04 14.80 -7.24
CA THR A 91 -6.37 14.46 -7.75
C THR A 91 -6.29 14.04 -9.22
N THR A 92 -7.26 13.26 -9.70
CA THR A 92 -7.33 12.87 -11.13
C THR A 92 -7.33 14.08 -12.06
N ALA A 93 -8.02 15.17 -11.67
CA ALA A 93 -8.07 16.41 -12.45
C ALA A 93 -6.70 17.10 -12.60
N GLU A 94 -5.75 16.79 -11.71
CA GLU A 94 -4.39 17.33 -11.68
C GLU A 94 -3.34 16.33 -12.19
N GLY A 95 -3.76 15.27 -12.90
CA GLY A 95 -2.87 14.22 -13.40
C GLY A 95 -2.57 13.12 -12.37
N GLY A 96 -3.36 13.00 -11.31
CA GLY A 96 -3.19 11.98 -10.27
C GLY A 96 -3.30 10.53 -10.77
N ALA A 97 -4.00 10.32 -11.89
CA ALA A 97 -4.13 9.01 -12.53
C ALA A 97 -3.08 8.77 -13.63
N GLU A 98 -2.17 9.72 -13.87
CA GLU A 98 -1.10 9.56 -14.85
C GLU A 98 0.05 8.78 -14.23
N LEU A 99 0.42 7.69 -14.90
CA LEU A 99 1.49 6.81 -14.48
C LEU A 99 2.85 7.50 -14.66
N GLN A 100 3.72 7.38 -13.66
CA GLN A 100 5.05 8.00 -13.64
C GLN A 100 6.12 6.95 -13.27
N PRO A 101 7.36 7.09 -13.78
CA PRO A 101 8.46 6.23 -13.37
C PRO A 101 8.85 6.46 -11.91
N ASP A 102 9.01 5.38 -11.13
CA ASP A 102 9.51 5.44 -9.76
C ASP A 102 10.83 4.66 -9.60
N ILE A 103 10.83 3.36 -9.32
CA ILE A 103 12.07 2.56 -9.39
C ILE A 103 12.56 2.47 -10.84
N ALA A 104 11.64 2.37 -11.80
CA ALA A 104 11.99 2.45 -13.21
C ALA A 104 12.50 3.85 -13.57
N SER A 105 13.46 3.91 -14.48
CA SER A 105 14.02 5.14 -15.05
C SER A 105 13.05 5.84 -16.02
N ALA A 106 12.17 5.08 -16.67
CA ALA A 106 11.15 5.53 -17.61
C ALA A 106 9.94 4.58 -17.62
N LEU A 107 8.90 4.92 -18.38
CA LEU A 107 7.87 3.94 -18.76
C LEU A 107 8.52 2.82 -19.60
N PRO A 108 7.98 1.59 -19.57
CA PRO A 108 8.60 0.46 -20.24
C PRO A 108 8.64 0.64 -21.76
N GLU A 109 9.69 0.11 -22.38
CA GLU A 109 9.69 -0.13 -23.82
C GLU A 109 8.74 -1.28 -24.13
N VAL A 110 7.91 -1.12 -25.17
CA VAL A 110 6.90 -2.13 -25.55
C VAL A 110 7.20 -2.62 -26.95
N SER A 111 7.27 -3.94 -27.13
CA SER A 111 7.45 -4.57 -28.44
C SER A 111 6.32 -4.23 -29.41
N SER A 112 6.57 -4.37 -30.71
CA SER A 112 5.60 -4.03 -31.75
C SER A 112 4.32 -4.89 -31.74
N ASP A 113 4.40 -6.09 -31.18
CA ASP A 113 3.24 -6.99 -30.99
C ASP A 113 2.54 -6.78 -29.64
N GLY A 114 3.09 -5.93 -28.76
CA GLY A 114 2.52 -5.63 -27.45
C GLY A 114 2.67 -6.76 -26.41
N LEU A 115 3.53 -7.75 -26.67
CA LEU A 115 3.72 -8.92 -25.82
C LEU A 115 4.91 -8.79 -24.85
N THR A 116 5.90 -7.96 -25.15
CA THR A 116 7.11 -7.83 -24.34
C THR A 116 7.25 -6.40 -23.84
N TYR A 117 7.43 -6.26 -22.52
CA TYR A 117 7.67 -5.00 -21.83
C TYR A 117 9.04 -5.04 -21.18
N THR A 118 9.88 -4.05 -21.44
CA THR A 118 11.22 -3.93 -20.85
C THR A 118 11.26 -2.73 -19.93
N PHE A 119 11.55 -2.97 -18.65
CA PHE A 119 11.76 -1.95 -17.64
C PHE A 119 13.25 -1.86 -17.31
N THR A 120 13.76 -0.63 -17.27
CA THR A 120 15.12 -0.34 -16.79
C THR A 120 15.03 0.39 -15.46
N LEU A 121 15.60 -0.20 -14.40
CA LEU A 121 15.63 0.32 -13.05
C LEU A 121 16.68 1.44 -12.92
N LYS A 122 16.45 2.38 -11.98
CA LYS A 122 17.44 3.35 -11.54
C LYS A 122 18.42 2.69 -10.57
N SER A 123 19.67 3.11 -10.60
CA SER A 123 20.66 2.75 -9.57
C SER A 123 20.49 3.59 -8.30
N GLY A 124 21.01 3.10 -7.17
CA GLY A 124 21.11 3.78 -5.89
C GLY A 124 19.79 3.84 -5.13
N ILE A 125 18.86 2.91 -5.41
CA ILE A 125 17.64 2.74 -4.63
C ILE A 125 17.89 1.61 -3.65
N ASN A 126 18.03 1.95 -2.36
CA ASN A 126 18.25 0.96 -1.32
C ASN A 126 16.96 0.67 -0.56
N TYR A 127 16.94 -0.48 0.10
CA TYR A 127 15.95 -0.79 1.11
C TYR A 127 16.14 0.07 2.38
N GLY A 128 15.14 0.07 3.24
CA GLY A 128 15.26 0.51 4.62
C GLY A 128 15.86 -0.56 5.51
N ASP A 129 15.75 -0.34 6.82
CA ASP A 129 16.29 -1.27 7.80
C ASP A 129 15.57 -2.63 7.74
N PRO A 130 16.27 -3.75 8.01
CA PRO A 130 17.71 -3.85 8.31
C PRO A 130 18.60 -3.95 7.05
N PHE A 131 18.04 -3.78 5.86
CA PHE A 131 18.70 -3.96 4.56
C PHE A 131 19.21 -2.65 3.94
N GLY A 132 19.53 -1.63 4.75
CA GLY A 132 19.88 -0.27 4.28
C GLY A 132 21.03 -0.19 3.26
N ASP A 133 21.92 -1.17 3.25
CA ASP A 133 23.05 -1.27 2.33
C ASP A 133 22.77 -2.14 1.09
N VAL A 134 21.57 -2.71 0.98
CA VAL A 134 21.14 -3.54 -0.16
C VAL A 134 20.41 -2.68 -1.17
N GLU A 135 20.93 -2.66 -2.40
CA GLU A 135 20.32 -1.99 -3.53
C GLU A 135 19.22 -2.89 -4.14
N VAL A 136 18.10 -2.28 -4.51
CA VAL A 136 17.00 -2.95 -5.21
C VAL A 136 17.45 -3.37 -6.61
N THR A 137 17.17 -4.62 -6.95
CA THR A 137 17.45 -5.21 -8.27
C THR A 137 16.17 -5.67 -8.97
N SER A 138 16.29 -5.99 -10.26
CA SER A 138 15.22 -6.56 -11.07
C SER A 138 14.74 -7.92 -10.52
N GLY A 139 15.65 -8.71 -9.93
CA GLY A 139 15.34 -9.99 -9.30
C GLY A 139 14.41 -9.87 -8.08
N ASP A 140 14.46 -8.75 -7.37
CA ASP A 140 13.61 -8.53 -6.20
C ASP A 140 12.14 -8.31 -6.56
N ILE A 141 11.89 -7.84 -7.77
CA ILE A 141 10.54 -7.69 -8.35
C ILE A 141 10.03 -9.06 -8.81
N VAL A 142 10.90 -9.88 -9.40
CA VAL A 142 10.55 -11.28 -9.75
C VAL A 142 10.16 -12.05 -8.49
N ARG A 143 10.95 -11.97 -7.42
CA ARG A 143 10.64 -12.57 -6.13
C ARG A 143 9.29 -12.13 -5.57
N ALA A 144 8.96 -10.85 -5.69
CA ALA A 144 7.65 -10.34 -5.26
C ALA A 144 6.48 -10.96 -6.05
N LEU A 145 6.65 -11.13 -7.37
CA LEU A 145 5.65 -11.75 -8.23
C LEU A 145 5.57 -13.27 -8.07
N GLU A 146 6.68 -13.95 -7.78
CA GLU A 146 6.71 -15.36 -7.40
C GLU A 146 5.97 -15.58 -6.08
N ARG A 147 6.20 -14.72 -5.08
CA ARG A 147 5.41 -14.74 -3.84
C ARG A 147 3.92 -14.49 -4.08
N ASP A 148 3.58 -13.58 -4.98
CA ASP A 148 2.18 -13.31 -5.33
C ASP A 148 1.54 -14.50 -6.07
N ALA A 149 2.30 -15.22 -6.89
CA ALA A 149 1.85 -16.41 -7.58
C ALA A 149 1.64 -17.61 -6.63
N ASP A 150 2.39 -17.71 -5.51
CA ASP A 150 2.26 -18.80 -4.54
C ASP A 150 0.88 -18.79 -3.85
N PRO A 151 0.05 -19.84 -4.04
CA PRO A 151 -1.30 -19.91 -3.48
C PRO A 151 -1.32 -19.99 -1.95
N ASN A 152 -0.21 -20.30 -1.28
CA ASN A 152 -0.08 -20.27 0.17
C ASN A 152 0.25 -18.85 0.67
N ALA A 153 1.09 -18.13 -0.07
CA ALA A 153 1.53 -16.78 0.29
C ALA A 153 0.58 -15.67 -0.18
N SER A 154 -0.25 -15.87 -1.20
CA SER A 154 -1.24 -14.89 -1.71
C SER A 154 -2.69 -15.33 -1.52
N VAL A 155 -3.01 -16.05 -0.43
CA VAL A 155 -4.39 -16.46 -0.11
C VAL A 155 -5.31 -15.24 0.02
N GLY A 156 -6.31 -15.16 -0.87
CA GLY A 156 -7.27 -14.04 -0.89
C GLY A 156 -6.67 -12.72 -1.40
N GLY A 157 -5.45 -12.78 -1.94
CA GLY A 157 -4.82 -11.67 -2.64
C GLY A 157 -5.41 -11.47 -4.03
N TYR A 158 -4.63 -10.81 -4.87
CA TYR A 158 -5.09 -10.31 -6.18
C TYR A 158 -4.16 -10.70 -7.33
N ASN A 159 -3.47 -11.83 -7.14
CA ASN A 159 -2.55 -12.45 -8.08
C ASN A 159 -3.13 -12.75 -9.46
N PHE A 160 -4.45 -12.92 -9.57
CA PHE A 160 -5.13 -13.07 -10.85
C PHE A 160 -4.85 -11.93 -11.85
N TYR A 161 -4.51 -10.72 -11.38
CA TYR A 161 -4.12 -9.61 -12.27
C TYR A 161 -2.84 -9.91 -13.05
N TYR A 162 -1.92 -10.69 -12.49
CA TYR A 162 -0.62 -11.01 -13.11
C TYR A 162 -0.63 -12.31 -13.92
N SER A 163 -1.73 -13.07 -13.91
CA SER A 163 -1.89 -14.32 -14.69
C SER A 163 -1.67 -14.18 -16.20
N ILE A 164 -1.66 -12.94 -16.72
CA ILE A 164 -1.38 -12.62 -18.12
C ILE A 164 0.10 -12.80 -18.49
N ILE A 165 1.00 -12.78 -17.49
CA ILE A 165 2.43 -13.03 -17.65
C ILE A 165 2.63 -14.52 -17.94
N ASP A 166 3.43 -14.82 -18.96
CA ASP A 166 3.69 -16.18 -19.38
C ASP A 166 4.29 -17.01 -18.21
N GLY A 167 3.76 -18.20 -17.96
CA GLY A 167 4.20 -19.06 -16.87
C GLY A 167 3.78 -18.65 -15.44
N PHE A 168 3.07 -17.54 -15.23
CA PHE A 168 2.68 -17.10 -13.87
C PHE A 168 1.77 -18.12 -13.17
N SER A 169 0.79 -18.64 -13.90
CA SER A 169 -0.15 -19.63 -13.36
C SER A 169 0.52 -20.99 -13.17
N GLU A 170 1.37 -21.40 -14.11
CA GLU A 170 2.13 -22.65 -14.05
C GLU A 170 3.06 -22.68 -12.84
N PHE A 171 3.73 -21.57 -12.52
CA PHE A 171 4.54 -21.43 -11.31
C PHE A 171 3.67 -21.60 -10.05
N GLY A 172 2.58 -20.83 -9.92
CA GLY A 172 1.70 -20.90 -8.74
C GLY A 172 1.04 -22.28 -8.54
N GLU A 173 0.82 -23.03 -9.61
CA GLU A 173 0.29 -24.40 -9.57
C GLU A 173 1.37 -25.46 -9.28
N GLY A 174 2.64 -25.06 -9.08
CA GLY A 174 3.76 -25.97 -8.85
C GLY A 174 4.14 -26.80 -10.08
N LYS A 175 3.84 -26.31 -11.29
CA LYS A 175 4.16 -26.96 -12.57
C LYS A 175 5.43 -26.41 -13.21
N ALA A 176 5.96 -25.29 -12.71
CA ALA A 176 7.20 -24.66 -13.14
C ALA A 176 7.96 -24.15 -11.92
N ASP A 177 9.30 -24.16 -12.02
CA ASP A 177 10.19 -23.67 -10.95
C ASP A 177 10.40 -22.16 -11.00
N THR A 178 10.05 -21.51 -12.12
CA THR A 178 10.16 -20.05 -12.34
C THR A 178 8.99 -19.56 -13.18
N ILE A 179 8.68 -18.27 -13.12
CA ILE A 179 7.72 -17.62 -14.03
C ILE A 179 8.40 -17.37 -15.38
N ALA A 180 8.06 -18.15 -16.41
CA ALA A 180 8.75 -18.14 -17.71
C ALA A 180 8.79 -16.76 -18.41
N GLY A 181 7.77 -15.94 -18.19
CA GLY A 181 7.64 -14.60 -18.76
C GLY A 181 8.39 -13.52 -17.99
N LEU A 182 9.15 -13.85 -16.93
CA LEU A 182 9.96 -12.89 -16.20
C LEU A 182 11.45 -13.21 -16.39
N GLU A 183 12.17 -12.27 -17.00
CA GLU A 183 13.62 -12.40 -17.19
C GLU A 183 14.36 -11.18 -16.63
N THR A 184 15.51 -11.45 -16.01
CA THR A 184 16.41 -10.43 -15.44
C THR A 184 17.80 -10.59 -16.06
N PRO A 185 18.02 -10.12 -17.31
CA PRO A 185 19.30 -10.30 -18.00
C PRO A 185 20.48 -9.63 -17.26
N ASP A 186 20.17 -8.66 -16.40
CA ASP A 186 21.05 -8.04 -15.42
C ASP A 186 20.23 -7.49 -14.25
N ASP A 187 20.90 -7.03 -13.19
CA ASP A 187 20.31 -6.49 -11.97
C ASP A 187 19.41 -5.26 -12.19
N SER A 188 19.53 -4.59 -13.34
CA SER A 188 18.84 -3.34 -13.64
C SER A 188 17.77 -3.46 -14.72
N THR A 189 17.57 -4.65 -15.28
CA THR A 189 16.66 -4.86 -16.40
C THR A 189 15.65 -5.94 -16.04
N LEU A 190 14.36 -5.63 -16.15
CA LEU A 190 13.27 -6.59 -16.08
C LEU A 190 12.59 -6.68 -17.45
N VAL A 191 12.55 -7.87 -18.02
CA VAL A 191 11.78 -8.18 -19.23
C VAL A 191 10.56 -8.99 -18.83
N VAL A 192 9.38 -8.54 -19.26
CA VAL A 192 8.09 -9.17 -18.99
C VAL A 192 7.45 -9.60 -20.30
N THR A 193 7.24 -10.89 -20.49
CA THR A 193 6.60 -11.49 -21.66
C THR A 193 5.19 -11.97 -21.29
N LEU A 194 4.23 -11.60 -22.12
CA LEU A 194 2.81 -11.87 -21.93
C LEU A 194 2.29 -12.95 -22.87
N THR A 195 1.21 -13.60 -22.45
CA THR A 195 0.50 -14.60 -23.28
C THR A 195 -0.37 -13.96 -24.36
N GLU A 196 -0.81 -12.72 -24.14
CA GLU A 196 -1.54 -11.89 -25.11
C GLU A 196 -1.31 -10.39 -24.84
N PRO A 197 -1.58 -9.49 -25.81
CA PRO A 197 -1.30 -8.07 -25.63
C PRO A 197 -2.15 -7.43 -24.53
N ALA A 198 -1.50 -6.85 -23.52
CA ALA A 198 -2.17 -6.20 -22.38
C ALA A 198 -1.61 -4.80 -22.11
N GLY A 199 -2.23 -3.77 -22.71
CA GLY A 199 -1.81 -2.37 -22.53
C GLY A 199 -1.98 -1.83 -21.09
N TYR A 200 -2.62 -2.59 -20.20
CA TYR A 200 -2.75 -2.26 -18.79
C TYR A 200 -1.59 -2.77 -17.93
N LEU A 201 -0.66 -3.59 -18.46
CA LEU A 201 0.46 -4.15 -17.68
C LEU A 201 1.24 -3.08 -16.88
N PRO A 202 1.57 -1.89 -17.44
CA PRO A 202 2.29 -0.87 -16.66
C PRO A 202 1.56 -0.44 -15.38
N TYR A 203 0.22 -0.49 -15.35
CA TYR A 203 -0.56 -0.14 -14.17
C TYR A 203 -0.43 -1.20 -13.06
N LEU A 204 -0.22 -2.46 -13.42
CA LEU A 204 0.04 -3.52 -12.44
C LEU A 204 1.38 -3.30 -11.73
N PHE A 205 2.41 -2.85 -12.46
CA PHE A 205 3.71 -2.48 -11.91
C PHE A 205 3.73 -1.16 -11.11
N ALA A 206 2.55 -0.58 -10.85
CA ALA A 206 2.34 0.45 -9.83
C ALA A 206 1.53 -0.05 -8.62
N MET A 207 1.14 -1.33 -8.59
CA MET A 207 0.48 -1.97 -7.47
C MET A 207 1.49 -2.53 -6.47
N ALA A 208 1.10 -2.56 -5.19
CA ALA A 208 1.96 -2.96 -4.09
C ALA A 208 2.45 -4.42 -4.17
N ALA A 209 1.72 -5.34 -4.82
CA ALA A 209 2.19 -6.71 -5.04
C ALA A 209 3.51 -6.79 -5.82
N SER A 210 3.81 -5.80 -6.66
CA SER A 210 5.07 -5.71 -7.42
C SER A 210 6.21 -5.01 -6.67
N ALA A 211 5.96 -4.57 -5.43
CA ALA A 211 7.00 -3.94 -4.63
C ALA A 211 8.09 -4.96 -4.29
N PRO A 212 9.38 -4.59 -4.44
CA PRO A 212 10.48 -5.54 -4.41
C PRO A 212 10.68 -6.10 -3.01
N ILE A 213 11.01 -7.40 -2.90
CA ILE A 213 11.31 -8.09 -1.63
C ILE A 213 12.81 -8.37 -1.57
N PRO A 214 13.54 -7.93 -0.52
CA PRO A 214 14.99 -8.15 -0.46
C PRO A 214 15.29 -9.65 -0.25
N PRO A 215 16.43 -10.14 -0.77
CA PRO A 215 16.94 -11.46 -0.42
C PRO A 215 17.42 -11.43 1.04
N ASP A 216 17.21 -12.52 1.79
CA ASP A 216 17.71 -12.70 3.16
C ASP A 216 18.74 -13.83 3.27
N ALA A 217 18.57 -14.94 2.53
CA ALA A 217 19.55 -16.02 2.37
C ALA A 217 19.51 -16.63 0.96
N GLU A 218 20.61 -17.29 0.55
CA GLU A 218 20.76 -17.87 -0.81
C GLU A 218 19.73 -18.97 -1.13
N ASP A 219 19.24 -19.68 -0.11
CA ASP A 219 18.33 -20.83 -0.26
C ASP A 219 16.85 -20.47 0.01
N GLU A 220 16.52 -19.21 0.30
CA GLU A 220 15.15 -18.78 0.63
C GLU A 220 14.49 -18.13 -0.59
N PRO A 221 13.64 -18.87 -1.33
CA PRO A 221 13.11 -18.42 -2.62
C PRO A 221 12.27 -17.15 -2.49
N LEU A 222 11.56 -16.96 -1.37
CA LEU A 222 10.75 -15.78 -1.12
C LEU A 222 11.50 -14.66 -0.35
N GLY A 223 12.81 -14.82 -0.13
CA GLY A 223 13.66 -13.84 0.56
C GLY A 223 13.14 -13.52 1.95
N ALA A 224 13.22 -12.24 2.36
CA ALA A 224 12.74 -11.79 3.68
C ALA A 224 11.25 -12.07 3.97
N ALA A 225 10.48 -12.50 2.97
CA ALA A 225 9.07 -12.89 3.13
C ALA A 225 8.85 -14.40 3.33
N GLU A 226 9.92 -15.19 3.30
CA GLU A 226 9.90 -16.63 3.46
C GLU A 226 9.35 -17.03 4.84
N GLY A 227 8.56 -18.10 4.88
CA GLY A 227 7.80 -18.50 6.08
C GLY A 227 6.65 -17.57 6.50
N HIS A 228 6.63 -16.30 6.09
CA HIS A 228 5.63 -15.28 6.44
C HIS A 228 4.39 -15.30 5.52
N THR A 229 3.78 -16.47 5.37
CA THR A 229 2.62 -16.67 4.48
C THR A 229 1.34 -15.98 4.95
N LYS A 230 1.27 -15.47 6.20
CA LYS A 230 0.05 -14.87 6.77
C LYS A 230 0.18 -13.39 7.09
N ASP A 231 1.36 -12.95 7.51
CA ASP A 231 1.55 -11.64 8.12
C ASP A 231 2.87 -10.96 7.73
N TYR A 232 3.37 -11.23 6.52
CA TYR A 232 4.57 -10.59 5.98
C TYR A 232 4.57 -9.07 6.10
N GLY A 233 3.41 -8.39 6.03
CA GLY A 233 3.36 -6.93 6.23
C GLY A 233 3.94 -6.44 7.56
N ARG A 234 4.00 -7.30 8.58
CA ARG A 234 4.62 -7.01 9.89
C ARG A 234 6.15 -7.23 9.91
N PHE A 235 6.68 -7.78 8.83
CA PHE A 235 8.09 -8.07 8.58
C PHE A 235 8.55 -7.42 7.26
N MET A 236 7.69 -6.62 6.62
CA MET A 236 7.99 -6.00 5.34
C MET A 236 9.14 -5.01 5.49
N VAL A 237 10.12 -5.14 4.61
CA VAL A 237 11.23 -4.20 4.49
C VAL A 237 10.83 -3.07 3.54
N ALA A 238 10.89 -1.83 4.02
CA ALA A 238 10.45 -0.67 3.26
C ALA A 238 11.43 -0.32 2.12
N THR A 239 10.91 0.27 1.06
CA THR A 239 11.69 0.98 0.02
C THR A 239 11.27 2.45 -0.13
N GLY A 240 10.18 2.82 0.55
CA GLY A 240 9.66 4.18 0.58
C GLY A 240 10.38 5.10 1.59
N PRO A 241 9.97 6.37 1.68
CA PRO A 241 10.57 7.36 2.56
C PRO A 241 10.32 7.13 4.06
N TYR A 242 9.45 6.19 4.41
CA TYR A 242 9.17 5.79 5.79
C TYR A 242 9.20 4.26 5.93
N GLN A 243 9.44 3.81 7.15
CA GLN A 243 9.41 2.41 7.56
C GLN A 243 8.65 2.29 8.88
N PHE A 244 8.24 1.08 9.26
CA PHE A 244 7.65 0.87 10.58
C PHE A 244 8.67 1.17 11.69
N LEU A 245 8.22 1.74 12.79
CA LEU A 245 9.04 1.85 14.00
C LEU A 245 9.55 0.46 14.41
N GLY A 246 10.85 0.35 14.67
CA GLY A 246 11.48 -0.90 15.09
C GLY A 246 11.86 -1.84 13.95
N ALA A 247 11.77 -1.40 12.68
CA ALA A 247 12.26 -2.15 11.51
C ALA A 247 13.74 -2.56 11.65
N GLU A 248 14.54 -1.74 12.32
CA GLU A 248 15.95 -2.02 12.63
C GLU A 248 16.19 -3.20 13.58
N ASN A 249 15.13 -3.71 14.21
CA ASN A 249 15.19 -4.87 15.10
C ASN A 249 14.65 -6.15 14.46
N LEU A 250 14.23 -6.11 13.19
CA LEU A 250 13.91 -7.33 12.44
C LEU A 250 15.20 -8.14 12.24
N ASP A 251 15.13 -9.44 12.49
CA ASP A 251 16.26 -10.36 12.37
C ASP A 251 15.89 -11.54 11.47
N PHE A 252 16.14 -11.38 10.17
CA PHE A 252 15.88 -12.42 9.17
C PHE A 252 16.90 -13.57 9.21
N SER A 253 17.90 -13.53 10.10
CA SER A 253 18.78 -14.69 10.33
C SER A 253 18.12 -15.78 11.18
N LEU A 254 17.01 -15.45 11.85
CA LEU A 254 16.22 -16.39 12.63
C LEU A 254 15.16 -17.07 11.74
N PRO A 255 14.78 -18.32 12.06
CA PRO A 255 13.60 -18.95 11.47
C PRO A 255 12.36 -18.07 11.61
N ALA A 256 11.50 -18.05 10.60
CA ALA A 256 10.33 -17.14 10.55
C ALA A 256 9.43 -17.21 11.79
N ASP A 257 9.28 -18.38 12.42
CA ASP A 257 8.47 -18.58 13.64
C ASP A 257 9.16 -18.10 14.93
N GLU A 258 10.44 -17.76 14.88
CA GLU A 258 11.21 -17.15 15.96
C GLU A 258 11.41 -15.64 15.77
N GLN A 259 11.09 -15.09 14.60
CA GLN A 259 11.20 -13.66 14.31
C GLN A 259 10.17 -12.83 15.10
N THR A 260 10.58 -11.64 15.52
CA THR A 260 9.69 -10.67 16.20
C THR A 260 9.20 -9.63 15.20
N PRO A 261 7.88 -9.38 15.08
CA PRO A 261 7.35 -8.38 14.16
C PRO A 261 7.73 -6.96 14.58
N VAL A 262 7.67 -6.03 13.63
CA VAL A 262 7.92 -4.60 13.91
C VAL A 262 7.07 -4.07 15.05
N ALA A 263 7.69 -3.26 15.92
CA ALA A 263 6.98 -2.62 17.05
C ALA A 263 5.98 -1.55 16.58
N GLY A 264 6.20 -0.99 15.40
CA GLY A 264 5.39 0.08 14.81
C GLY A 264 4.02 -0.36 14.34
N TYR A 265 3.68 -1.65 14.38
CA TYR A 265 2.34 -2.10 14.04
C TYR A 265 1.73 -2.95 15.17
N GLU A 266 0.78 -2.34 15.89
CA GLU A 266 -0.07 -3.01 16.88
C GLU A 266 -1.47 -3.20 16.29
N PRO A 267 -1.85 -4.43 15.89
CA PRO A 267 -3.15 -4.70 15.30
C PRO A 267 -4.32 -4.20 16.15
N GLY A 268 -5.26 -3.52 15.49
CA GLY A 268 -6.45 -2.91 16.09
C GLY A 268 -6.18 -1.69 16.98
N LYS A 269 -4.95 -1.20 17.07
CA LYS A 269 -4.58 -0.11 17.98
C LYS A 269 -3.84 1.04 17.32
N SER A 270 -2.70 0.78 16.68
CA SER A 270 -1.85 1.85 16.15
C SER A 270 -0.88 1.37 15.09
N ILE A 271 -0.60 2.28 14.14
CA ILE A 271 0.46 2.16 13.14
C ILE A 271 1.37 3.37 13.31
N GLN A 272 2.66 3.13 13.51
CA GLN A 272 3.69 4.12 13.74
C GLN A 272 4.80 3.94 12.72
N LEU A 273 4.95 4.96 11.87
CA LEU A 273 6.00 5.02 10.86
C LEU A 273 7.05 6.04 11.28
N VAL A 274 8.32 5.71 11.02
CA VAL A 274 9.49 6.58 11.19
C VAL A 274 10.14 6.82 9.83
N ARG A 275 10.98 7.86 9.72
CA ARG A 275 11.73 8.08 8.48
C ARG A 275 12.61 6.88 8.17
N ASN A 276 12.61 6.48 6.91
CA ASN A 276 13.62 5.59 6.37
C ASN A 276 14.90 6.42 6.13
N PRO A 277 16.04 6.12 6.78
CA PRO A 277 17.24 6.96 6.78
C PRO A 277 17.91 7.14 5.41
#